data_AF-A0A239FTQ4-F1
#
_entry.id   AF-A0A239FTQ4-F1
#
_cell.length_a   1.000
_cell.length_b   1.000
_cell.length_c   1.000
_cell.angle_alpha   90.00
_cell.angle_beta   90.00
_cell.angle_gamma   90.00
#
_symmetry.space_group_name_H-M   'P 1'
#
loop_
_entity.id
_entity.type
_entity.pdbx_description
1 polymer ?
#
loop_
_entity_poly.entity_id
_entity_poly.type
_entity_poly.pdbx_seq_one_letter_code
_entity_poly.pdbx_strand_id
1 'polypeptide(L)'
;MHRGSSRPSLGERAADSGVRPGGPPPAAPPPRPRQEDAGRHCWVHDPPGASGRLPGLLVEWRQRPGGWQGRVAYAVPGPHGPVLVEAWLPAAALQQR
;
A
#
# COMPACT_ATOMS: atom_id res chain seq x y z
N MET A 1 -19.11 36.76 -13.51
CA MET A 1 -19.19 35.90 -12.30
C MET A 1 -19.58 34.49 -12.77
N HIS A 2 -18.62 33.58 -12.92
CA HIS A 2 -18.91 32.21 -13.38
C HIS A 2 -18.86 31.26 -12.18
N ARG A 3 -20.04 30.83 -11.70
CA ARG A 3 -20.14 29.77 -10.70
C ARG A 3 -19.75 28.45 -11.36
N GLY A 4 -18.65 27.84 -10.92
CA GLY A 4 -18.31 26.49 -11.31
C GLY A 4 -19.36 25.52 -10.78
N SER A 5 -20.00 24.76 -11.67
CA SER A 5 -20.86 23.65 -11.25
C SER A 5 -19.97 22.53 -10.71
N SER A 6 -20.00 22.29 -9.40
CA SER A 6 -19.35 21.12 -8.81
C SER A 6 -19.98 19.86 -9.39
N ARG A 7 -19.15 18.94 -9.88
CA ARG A 7 -19.60 17.62 -10.32
C ARG A 7 -20.25 16.89 -9.13
N PRO A 8 -21.21 15.98 -9.36
CA PRO A 8 -21.84 15.21 -8.29
C PRO A 8 -20.78 14.50 -7.45
N SER A 9 -20.96 14.49 -6.14
CA SER A 9 -20.14 13.77 -5.20
C SER A 9 -20.18 12.25 -5.48
N LEU A 10 -19.23 11.50 -4.91
CA LEU A 10 -19.29 10.04 -4.93
C LEU A 10 -20.59 9.50 -4.30
N GLY A 11 -21.08 10.17 -3.24
CA GLY A 11 -22.31 9.79 -2.54
C GLY A 11 -23.57 9.95 -3.39
N GLU A 12 -23.70 11.07 -4.10
CA GLU A 12 -24.83 11.33 -5.00
C GLU A 12 -24.88 10.32 -6.15
N ARG A 13 -23.72 10.00 -6.76
CA ARG A 13 -23.67 8.96 -7.80
C ARG A 13 -24.05 7.58 -7.28
N ALA A 14 -23.70 7.26 -6.03
CA ALA A 14 -24.11 6.01 -5.41
C ALA A 14 -25.63 5.95 -5.19
N ALA A 15 -26.24 7.06 -4.77
CA ALA A 15 -27.69 7.17 -4.59
C ALA A 15 -28.45 7.01 -5.91
N ASP A 16 -27.93 7.58 -7.00
CA ASP A 16 -28.53 7.49 -8.35
C ASP A 16 -28.33 6.11 -9.03
N SER A 17 -27.47 5.25 -8.50
CA SER A 17 -27.09 3.99 -9.16
C SER A 17 -28.21 2.95 -9.24
N GLY A 18 -29.36 3.16 -8.59
CA GLY A 18 -30.46 2.21 -8.57
C GLY A 18 -30.17 0.90 -7.84
N VAL A 19 -28.98 0.78 -7.23
CA VAL A 19 -28.62 -0.33 -6.35
C VAL A 19 -29.51 -0.23 -5.11
N ARG A 20 -30.55 -1.06 -5.05
CA ARG A 20 -31.34 -1.22 -3.83
C ARG A 20 -30.38 -1.65 -2.73
N PRO A 21 -30.41 -1.05 -1.53
CA PRO A 21 -29.72 -1.64 -0.38
C PRO A 21 -30.28 -3.06 -0.26
N GLY A 22 -29.42 -4.05 -0.53
CA GLY A 22 -29.77 -5.44 -0.37
C GLY A 22 -30.25 -5.66 1.06
N GLY A 23 -31.20 -6.58 1.23
CA GLY A 23 -31.67 -6.99 2.56
C GLY A 23 -30.50 -7.31 3.51
N PRO A 24 -30.78 -7.46 4.82
CA PRO A 24 -29.75 -7.59 5.83
C PRO A 24 -28.69 -8.59 5.37
N PRO A 25 -27.41 -8.18 5.31
CA PRO A 25 -26.38 -9.03 4.78
C PRO A 25 -26.38 -10.35 5.57
N PRO A 26 -26.11 -11.50 4.92
CA PRO A 26 -25.83 -12.72 5.66
C PRO A 26 -24.79 -12.40 6.72
N ALA A 27 -24.96 -12.95 7.93
CA ALA A 27 -24.08 -12.68 9.06
C ALA A 27 -22.62 -12.79 8.60
N ALA A 28 -21.93 -11.65 8.56
CA ALA A 28 -20.57 -11.61 8.07
C ALA A 28 -19.73 -12.56 8.93
N PRO A 29 -18.87 -13.40 8.34
CA PRO A 29 -17.90 -14.14 9.14
C PRO A 29 -17.15 -13.14 10.01
N PRO A 30 -16.75 -13.52 11.25
CA PRO A 30 -16.01 -12.62 12.12
C PRO A 30 -14.81 -12.08 11.32
N PRO A 31 -14.52 -10.77 11.40
CA PRO A 31 -13.37 -10.22 10.71
C PRO A 31 -12.16 -11.03 11.14
N ARG A 32 -11.48 -11.66 10.17
CA ARG A 32 -10.16 -12.22 10.45
C ARG A 32 -9.34 -11.10 11.08
N PRO A 33 -8.61 -11.36 12.18
CA PRO A 33 -7.71 -10.36 12.74
C PRO A 33 -6.87 -9.87 11.57
N ARG A 34 -7.07 -8.59 11.26
CA ARG A 34 -6.44 -7.96 10.11
C ARG A 34 -4.95 -8.09 10.44
N GLN A 35 -4.14 -8.63 9.53
CA GLN A 35 -2.68 -8.80 9.74
C GLN A 35 -1.98 -7.42 9.74
N GLU A 36 -2.59 -6.41 10.37
CA GLU A 36 -2.13 -5.02 10.40
C GLU A 36 -0.76 -4.95 11.08
N ASP A 37 -0.55 -5.82 12.07
CA ASP A 37 0.67 -5.88 12.88
C ASP A 37 1.77 -6.80 12.30
N ALA A 38 1.46 -7.60 11.28
CA ALA A 38 2.45 -8.46 10.64
C ALA A 38 3.03 -7.74 9.41
N GLY A 39 4.36 -7.55 9.39
CA GLY A 39 5.05 -7.06 8.21
C GLY A 39 4.70 -7.86 6.96
N ARG A 40 4.51 -7.18 5.84
CA ARG A 40 4.13 -7.82 4.56
C ARG A 40 5.38 -8.09 3.73
N HIS A 41 5.47 -9.30 3.18
CA HIS A 41 6.54 -9.61 2.23
C HIS A 41 6.37 -8.78 0.96
N CYS A 42 7.47 -8.23 0.47
CA CYS A 42 7.51 -7.47 -0.77
C CYS A 42 8.83 -7.71 -1.50
N TRP A 43 8.84 -7.36 -2.78
CA TRP A 43 10.05 -7.20 -3.57
C TRP A 43 10.46 -5.74 -3.58
N VAL A 44 11.74 -5.49 -3.30
CA VAL A 44 12.39 -4.19 -3.45
C VAL A 44 13.10 -4.16 -4.80
N HIS A 45 12.77 -3.17 -5.62
CA HIS A 45 13.36 -2.99 -6.95
C HIS A 45 14.50 -1.98 -6.93
N ASP A 46 15.60 -2.34 -7.60
CA ASP A 46 16.79 -1.52 -7.82
C ASP A 46 17.25 -0.73 -6.58
N PRO A 47 17.47 -1.40 -5.44
CA PRO A 47 17.88 -0.73 -4.22
C PRO A 47 19.31 -0.16 -4.34
N PRO A 48 19.63 0.93 -3.62
CA PRO A 48 20.99 1.46 -3.60
C PRO A 48 22.01 0.39 -3.20
N GLY A 49 23.03 0.17 -4.04
CA GLY A 49 24.10 -0.80 -3.79
C GLY A 49 23.83 -2.22 -4.29
N ALA A 50 22.67 -2.51 -4.90
CA ALA A 50 22.40 -3.79 -5.57
C ALA A 50 21.52 -3.63 -6.81
N SER A 51 21.69 -4.50 -7.79
CA SER A 51 20.85 -4.52 -9.00
C SER A 51 19.75 -5.57 -8.88
N GLY A 52 18.58 -5.29 -9.48
CA GLY A 52 17.49 -6.26 -9.58
C GLY A 52 16.51 -6.20 -8.41
N ARG A 53 15.97 -7.36 -8.01
CA ARG A 53 14.93 -7.45 -6.98
C ARG A 53 15.44 -8.17 -5.75
N LEU A 54 15.27 -7.56 -4.59
CA LEU A 54 15.60 -8.15 -3.29
C LEU A 54 14.33 -8.45 -2.49
N PRO A 55 14.28 -9.57 -1.75
CA PRO A 55 13.18 -9.83 -0.82
C PRO A 55 13.26 -8.86 0.35
N GLY A 56 12.11 -8.31 0.75
CA GLY A 56 12.02 -7.38 1.87
C GLY A 56 10.73 -7.54 2.67
N LEU A 57 10.75 -6.96 3.87
CA LEU A 57 9.61 -6.90 4.78
C LEU A 57 9.12 -5.46 4.89
N LEU A 58 7.95 -5.18 4.33
CA LEU A 58 7.26 -3.90 4.44
C LEU A 58 6.54 -3.83 5.77
N VAL A 59 6.99 -2.91 6.63
CA VAL A 59 6.50 -2.79 8.01
C VAL A 59 5.56 -1.61 8.20
N GLU A 60 5.67 -0.57 7.39
CA GLU A 60 4.92 0.67 7.59
C GLU A 60 4.66 1.41 6.26
N TRP A 61 3.55 2.12 6.16
CA TRP A 61 3.26 3.05 5.07
C TRP A 61 3.15 4.48 5.61
N ARG A 62 3.67 5.45 4.87
CA ARG A 62 3.44 6.89 5.13
C ARG A 62 3.14 7.64 3.85
N GLN A 63 2.36 8.71 3.98
CA GLN A 63 2.13 9.66 2.89
C GLN A 63 3.01 10.90 3.07
N ARG A 64 3.67 11.33 2.00
CA ARG A 64 4.46 12.57 1.90
C ARG A 64 3.98 13.39 0.69
N PRO A 65 4.38 14.67 0.55
CA PRO A 65 4.01 15.46 -0.63
C PRO A 65 4.37 14.80 -1.98
N GLY A 66 5.44 14.00 -2.02
CA GLY A 66 5.85 13.23 -3.20
C GLY A 66 5.15 11.86 -3.38
N GLY A 67 4.13 11.56 -2.58
CA GLY A 67 3.35 10.32 -2.67
C GLY A 67 3.59 9.36 -1.50
N TRP A 68 3.20 8.10 -1.71
CA TRP A 68 3.31 7.04 -0.70
C TRP A 68 4.72 6.47 -0.63
N GLN A 69 5.17 6.23 0.59
CA GLN A 69 6.43 5.56 0.88
C GLN A 69 6.20 4.40 1.84
N GLY A 70 6.89 3.28 1.60
CA GLY A 70 6.89 2.13 2.47
C GLY A 70 8.22 2.03 3.22
N ARG A 71 8.17 1.75 4.53
CA ARG A 71 9.35 1.41 5.33
C ARG A 71 9.61 -0.08 5.16
N VAL A 72 10.79 -0.43 4.65
CA VAL A 72 11.13 -1.81 4.29
C VAL A 72 12.47 -2.19 4.88
N ALA A 73 12.54 -3.37 5.48
CA ALA A 73 13.77 -4.05 5.87
C ALA A 73 14.15 -5.08 4.79
N TYR A 74 15.38 -5.04 4.28
CA TYR A 74 15.88 -5.97 3.25
C TYR A 74 17.40 -6.16 3.37
N ALA A 75 17.93 -7.27 2.88
CA ALA A 75 19.35 -7.60 2.96
C ALA A 75 20.05 -7.36 1.62
N VAL A 76 21.09 -6.53 1.62
CA VAL A 76 21.94 -6.25 0.45
C VAL A 76 23.18 -7.13 0.49
N PRO A 77 23.47 -7.95 -0.54
CA PRO A 77 24.70 -8.73 -0.62
C PRO A 77 25.94 -7.83 -0.68
N GLY A 78 27.01 -8.22 0.03
CA GLY A 78 28.29 -7.49 0.02
C GLY A 78 29.50 -8.42 0.19
N PRO A 79 30.73 -7.92 -0.04
CA PRO A 79 31.95 -8.73 0.00
C PRO A 79 32.26 -9.34 1.37
N HIS A 80 31.72 -8.75 2.44
CA HIS A 80 31.88 -9.22 3.82
C HIS A 80 30.62 -9.89 4.38
N GLY A 81 29.67 -10.25 3.50
CA GLY A 81 28.38 -10.80 3.87
C GLY A 81 27.21 -9.83 3.66
N PRO A 82 25.97 -10.29 3.87
CA PRO A 82 24.78 -9.47 3.69
C PRO A 82 24.67 -8.39 4.77
N VAL A 83 24.27 -7.19 4.36
CA VAL A 83 23.97 -6.05 5.25
C VAL A 83 22.47 -5.83 5.30
N LEU A 84 21.91 -5.74 6.51
CA LEU A 84 20.51 -5.38 6.69
C LEU A 84 20.34 -3.87 6.51
N VAL A 85 19.46 -3.48 5.60
CA VAL A 85 19.08 -2.10 5.34
C VAL A 85 17.62 -1.91 5.75
N GLU A 86 17.35 -0.82 6.47
CA GLU A 86 16.00 -0.37 6.74
C GLU A 86 15.83 1.04 6.19
N ALA A 87 14.90 1.22 5.26
CA ALA A 87 14.74 2.49 4.56
C ALA A 87 13.28 2.76 4.19
N TRP A 88 12.97 4.05 4.00
CA TRP A 88 11.74 4.49 3.36
C TRP A 88 11.94 4.54 1.84
N LEU A 89 11.17 3.73 1.11
CA LEU A 89 11.24 3.65 -0.34
C LEU A 89 9.92 4.14 -0.98
N PRO A 90 9.96 4.74 -2.18
CA PRO A 90 8.74 5.10 -2.89
C PRO A 90 7.92 3.85 -3.21
N ALA A 91 6.60 3.95 -3.19
CA ALA A 91 5.70 2.83 -3.47
C ALA A 91 6.00 2.15 -4.82
N ALA A 92 6.45 2.92 -5.82
CA ALA A 92 6.82 2.41 -7.15
C ALA A 92 8.03 1.46 -7.13
N ALA A 93 8.87 1.49 -6.09
CA ALA A 93 9.99 0.57 -5.92
C ALA A 93 9.60 -0.72 -5.17
N LEU A 94 8.33 -0.86 -4.77
CA LEU A 94 7.85 -1.97 -3.94
C LEU A 94 6.75 -2.76 -4.66
N GLN A 95 6.91 -4.08 -4.72
CA GLN A 95 5.87 -4.98 -5.21
C GLN A 95 5.47 -5.96 -4.09
N GLN A 96 4.23 -5.87 -3.61
CA GLN A 96 3.71 -6.80 -2.59
C GLN A 96 3.40 -8.17 -3.22
N ARG A 97 3.54 -9.24 -2.43
CA ARG A 97 3.30 -10.63 -2.85
C ARG A 97 1.94 -11.14 -2.42
#